data_AF-A0A1V8RU30-F1
#
_entry.id   AF-A0A1V8RU30-F1
#
_cell.length_a   1.000
_cell.length_b   1.000
_cell.length_c   1.000
_cell.angle_alpha   90.00
_cell.angle_beta   90.00
_cell.angle_gamma   90.00
#
_symmetry.space_group_name_H-M   'P 1'
#
loop_
_entity.id
_entity.type
_entity.pdbx_description
1 polymer ?
#
loop_
_entity_poly.entity_id
_entity_poly.type
_entity_poly.pdbx_seq_one_letter_code
_entity_poly.pdbx_strand_id
1 'polypeptide(L)'
;MTARTSRKGFASRPADPEHWIRAGEGASARGRDASGFTARLTIDVTPDQRARIKIAAFERGVTVADMLRDLFAREFPTQDGETP
;
A
#
# COMPACT_ATOMS: atom_id res chain seq x y z
N MET A 1 -7.11 22.77 41.76
CA MET A 1 -8.10 21.68 41.61
C MET A 1 -8.17 21.28 40.15
N THR A 2 -7.83 20.04 39.85
CA THR A 2 -7.60 19.48 38.51
C THR A 2 -8.90 19.33 37.71
N ALA A 3 -8.91 19.79 36.46
CA ALA A 3 -10.03 19.64 35.54
C ALA A 3 -10.22 18.16 35.17
N ARG A 4 -11.43 17.61 35.31
CA ARG A 4 -11.72 16.22 34.99
C ARG A 4 -11.74 16.02 33.47
N THR A 5 -10.93 15.07 32.99
CA THR A 5 -10.97 14.60 31.61
C THR A 5 -12.29 13.85 31.36
N SER A 6 -13.09 14.28 30.39
CA SER A 6 -14.34 13.60 30.03
C SER A 6 -14.02 12.32 29.28
N ARG A 7 -14.24 11.18 29.94
CA ARG A 7 -14.04 9.84 29.38
C ARG A 7 -15.06 9.61 28.25
N LYS A 8 -14.60 9.53 27.01
CA LYS A 8 -15.44 9.20 25.84
C LYS A 8 -16.09 7.83 26.06
N GLY A 9 -17.41 7.81 26.21
CA GLY A 9 -18.18 6.59 26.39
C GLY A 9 -18.17 5.72 25.13
N PHE A 10 -18.33 4.41 25.33
CA PHE A 10 -18.44 3.37 24.30
C PHE A 10 -19.55 3.59 23.24
N ALA A 11 -20.37 4.63 23.40
CA ALA A 11 -21.38 5.09 22.44
C ALA A 11 -21.03 6.45 21.80
N SER A 12 -19.75 6.77 21.64
CA SER A 12 -19.33 7.96 20.88
C SER A 12 -19.68 7.74 19.41
N ARG A 13 -20.51 8.63 18.84
CA ARG A 13 -20.81 8.64 17.39
C ARG A 13 -19.49 8.57 16.61
N PRO A 14 -19.34 7.63 15.66
CA PRO A 14 -18.18 7.59 14.77
C PRO A 14 -17.96 8.97 14.17
N ALA A 15 -16.72 9.46 14.21
CA ALA A 15 -16.37 10.74 13.63
C ALA A 15 -16.65 10.71 12.12
N ASP A 16 -17.47 11.66 11.69
CA ASP A 16 -17.74 12.12 10.33
C ASP A 16 -17.72 11.06 9.19
N PRO A 17 -18.89 10.62 8.67
CA PRO A 17 -18.96 9.62 7.59
C PRO A 17 -18.27 10.06 6.30
N GLU A 18 -18.13 11.38 6.07
CA GLU A 18 -17.40 11.93 4.93
C GLU A 18 -15.91 11.51 4.90
N HIS A 19 -15.30 11.25 6.06
CA HIS A 19 -13.93 10.75 6.13
C HIS A 19 -13.80 9.33 5.56
N TRP A 20 -14.84 8.50 5.69
CA TRP A 20 -14.86 7.13 5.14
C TRP A 20 -15.05 7.15 3.63
N ILE A 21 -15.89 8.06 3.14
CA ILE A 21 -16.16 8.25 1.71
C ILE A 21 -14.90 8.77 1.00
N ARG A 22 -14.24 9.79 1.58
CA ARG A 22 -12.98 10.35 1.04
C ARG A 22 -11.80 9.39 1.08
N ALA A 23 -11.76 8.46 2.05
CA ALA A 23 -10.69 7.45 2.14
C ALA A 23 -10.73 6.44 0.97
N GLY A 24 -11.91 6.13 0.43
CA GLY A 24 -12.06 5.29 -0.76
C GLY A 24 -11.69 6.01 -2.06
N GLU A 25 -11.97 7.30 -2.14
CA GLU A 25 -11.79 8.12 -3.36
C GLU A 25 -10.31 8.46 -3.65
N GLY A 26 -9.46 8.50 -2.63
CA GLY A 26 -8.02 8.75 -2.78
C GLY A 26 -7.22 7.58 -3.38
N ALA A 27 -7.78 6.37 -3.41
CA ALA A 27 -7.07 5.17 -3.85
C ALA A 27 -7.13 4.92 -5.37
N SER A 28 -8.09 5.53 -6.08
CA SER A 28 -8.32 5.32 -7.52
C SER A 28 -7.89 6.52 -8.39
N ALA A 29 -7.65 7.69 -7.80
CA ALA A 29 -7.41 8.92 -8.56
C ALA A 29 -5.93 9.29 -8.79
N ARG A 30 -4.96 8.47 -8.37
CA ARG A 30 -3.52 8.77 -8.58
C ARG A 30 -2.92 7.86 -9.65
N GLY A 31 -3.01 8.32 -10.90
CA GLY A 31 -2.16 7.86 -11.99
C GLY A 31 -2.90 7.14 -13.11
N ARG A 32 -3.86 7.79 -13.76
CA ARG A 32 -4.29 7.43 -15.12
C ARG A 32 -3.33 7.94 -16.21
N ASP A 33 -2.26 8.62 -15.81
CA ASP A 33 -1.35 9.32 -16.73
C ASP A 33 0.09 8.79 -16.56
N ALA A 34 0.23 7.48 -16.78
CA ALA A 34 1.47 6.73 -17.10
C ALA A 34 1.19 5.21 -17.27
N SER A 35 -0.08 4.77 -17.24
CA SER A 35 -0.51 3.48 -16.70
C SER A 35 -1.15 2.54 -17.74
N GLY A 36 -0.51 2.33 -18.89
CA GLY A 36 -1.08 1.45 -19.93
C GLY A 36 -1.23 -0.01 -19.50
N PHE A 37 -0.33 -0.52 -18.65
CA PHE A 37 -0.25 -1.95 -18.31
C PHE A 37 0.17 -2.17 -16.85
N THR A 38 -0.44 -1.46 -15.89
CA THR A 38 -0.18 -1.69 -14.45
C THR A 38 -1.36 -2.35 -13.77
N ALA A 39 -1.11 -3.41 -12.99
CA ALA A 39 -2.11 -4.11 -12.19
C ALA A 39 -1.73 -4.10 -10.70
N ARG A 40 -2.72 -4.12 -9.80
CA ARG A 40 -2.48 -4.26 -8.36
C ARG A 40 -2.25 -5.74 -8.03
N LEU A 41 -1.09 -6.03 -7.44
CA LEU A 41 -0.77 -7.34 -6.90
C LEU A 41 -1.01 -7.35 -5.38
N THR A 42 -1.90 -8.22 -4.92
CA THR A 42 -2.09 -8.55 -3.50
C THR A 42 -1.63 -9.98 -3.28
N ILE A 43 -0.74 -10.19 -2.31
CA ILE A 43 -0.17 -11.51 -1.98
C ILE A 43 -0.28 -11.75 -0.48
N ASP A 44 -0.53 -13.01 -0.12
CA ASP A 44 -0.39 -13.48 1.25
C ASP A 44 1.06 -13.89 1.48
N VAL A 45 1.67 -13.34 2.53
CA VAL A 45 3.02 -13.67 2.97
C VAL A 45 3.02 -13.80 4.48
N THR A 46 3.93 -14.60 5.03
CA THR A 46 4.05 -14.70 6.49
C THR A 46 4.53 -13.37 7.08
N PRO A 47 4.22 -13.07 8.36
CA PRO A 47 4.75 -11.88 9.03
C PRO A 47 6.28 -11.79 8.97
N ASP A 48 6.97 -12.92 9.14
CA ASP A 48 8.43 -13.01 9.05
C ASP A 48 8.97 -12.74 7.63
N GLN A 49 8.28 -13.20 6.60
CA GLN A 49 8.62 -12.87 5.22
C GLN A 49 8.45 -11.37 4.97
N ARG A 50 7.33 -10.80 5.41
CA ARG A 50 7.07 -9.37 5.29
C ARG A 50 8.13 -8.53 6.01
N ALA A 51 8.55 -8.95 7.20
CA ALA A 51 9.61 -8.28 7.97
C ALA A 51 10.95 -8.28 7.21
N ARG A 52 11.37 -9.44 6.70
CA ARG A 52 12.61 -9.57 5.91
C ARG A 52 12.60 -8.73 4.64
N ILE A 53 11.49 -8.76 3.89
CA ILE A 53 11.30 -7.95 2.68
C ILE A 53 11.43 -6.46 3.00
N LYS A 54 10.80 -6.00 4.10
CA LYS A 54 10.86 -4.60 4.52
C LYS A 54 12.28 -4.18 4.92
N ILE A 55 13.00 -5.03 5.66
CA ILE A 55 14.39 -4.75 6.06
C ILE A 55 15.27 -4.63 4.82
N ALA A 56 15.21 -5.59 3.90
CA ALA A 56 16.01 -5.57 2.68
C ALA A 56 15.72 -4.34 1.80
N ALA A 57 14.45 -3.93 1.69
CA ALA A 57 14.09 -2.71 0.96
C ALA A 57 14.68 -1.45 1.63
N PHE A 58 14.62 -1.38 2.97
CA PHE A 58 15.17 -0.27 3.74
C PHE A 58 16.70 -0.17 3.61
N GLU A 59 17.42 -1.28 3.72
CA GLU A 59 18.87 -1.33 3.52
C GLU A 59 19.30 -0.88 2.13
N ARG A 60 18.47 -1.11 1.11
CA ARG A 60 18.69 -0.69 -0.28
C ARG A 60 18.20 0.73 -0.57
N GLY A 61 17.54 1.40 0.37
CA GLY A 61 17.00 2.75 0.19
C GLY A 61 15.85 2.85 -0.82
N VAL A 62 15.16 1.73 -1.13
CA VAL A 62 14.05 1.68 -2.10
C VAL A 62 12.75 1.25 -1.42
N THR A 63 11.60 1.44 -2.07
CA THR A 63 10.34 0.93 -1.53
C THR A 63 10.23 -0.59 -1.75
N VAL A 64 9.42 -1.26 -0.92
CA VAL A 64 9.10 -2.68 -1.13
C VAL A 64 8.49 -2.92 -2.51
N ALA A 65 7.67 -1.99 -3.00
CA ALA A 65 7.05 -2.10 -4.32
C ALA A 65 8.10 -2.06 -5.43
N ASP A 66 9.08 -1.14 -5.35
CA ASP A 66 10.14 -1.02 -6.35
C ASP A 66 11.03 -2.27 -6.34
N MET A 67 11.43 -2.73 -5.16
CA MET A 67 12.23 -3.96 -5.02
C MET A 67 11.50 -5.19 -5.59
N LEU A 68 10.19 -5.30 -5.39
CA LEU A 68 9.40 -6.40 -5.96
C LEU A 68 9.26 -6.27 -7.49
N ARG A 69 9.12 -5.05 -8.03
CA ARG A 69 9.11 -4.84 -9.48
C ARG A 69 10.44 -5.24 -10.11
N ASP A 70 11.56 -4.88 -9.50
CA ASP A 70 12.90 -5.28 -9.97
C ASP A 70 13.09 -6.80 -9.91
N LEU A 71 12.61 -7.44 -8.83
CA LEU A 71 12.61 -8.89 -8.70
C LEU A 71 11.80 -9.53 -9.85
N PHE A 72 10.57 -9.08 -10.08
CA PHE A 72 9.73 -9.64 -11.14
C PHE A 72 10.29 -9.40 -12.53
N ALA A 73 10.88 -8.23 -12.80
CA ALA A 73 11.51 -7.94 -14.09
C ALA A 73 12.69 -8.88 -14.40
N ARG A 74 13.42 -9.31 -13.36
CA ARG A 74 14.52 -10.28 -13.51
C ARG A 74 14.04 -11.72 -13.70
N GLU A 75 13.00 -12.13 -12.98
CA GLU A 75 12.49 -13.50 -13.04
C GLU A 75 11.56 -13.73 -14.25
N PHE A 76 10.91 -12.68 -14.72
CA PHE A 76 10.02 -12.68 -15.88
C PHE A 76 10.49 -11.62 -16.89
N PRO A 77 11.63 -11.85 -17.57
CA PRO A 77 12.08 -10.94 -18.61
C PRO A 77 11.07 -10.91 -19.76
N THR A 78 10.88 -9.75 -20.39
CA THR A 78 10.11 -9.64 -21.63
C THR A 78 10.80 -10.52 -22.67
N GLN A 79 10.10 -11.56 -23.17
CA GLN A 79 10.60 -12.32 -24.29
C GLN A 79 10.51 -11.44 -25.53
N ASP A 80 11.62 -11.26 -26.26
CA ASP A 80 11.63 -10.56 -27.54
C ASP A 80 10.61 -11.23 -28.49
N GLY A 81 9.42 -10.63 -28.64
CA GLY A 81 8.40 -11.10 -29.59
C GLY A 81 6.96 -11.06 -29.10
N GLU A 82 6.70 -11.06 -27.80
CA GLU A 82 5.33 -10.95 -27.29
C GLU A 82 4.96 -9.47 -27.13
N THR A 83 4.37 -8.90 -28.18
CA THR A 83 3.67 -7.61 -28.10
C THR A 83 2.32 -7.87 -27.43
N PRO A 84 1.89 -7.08 -26.43
CA PRO A 84 0.67 -7.33 -25.66
C PRO A 84 -0.62 -7.32 -26.49
#